data_AF-A0A1I3PPG1-F1
#
_entry.id   AF-A0A1I3PPG1-F1
#
_cell.length_a   1.000
_cell.length_b   1.000
_cell.length_c   1.000
_cell.angle_alpha   90.00
_cell.angle_beta   90.00
_cell.angle_gamma   90.00
#
_symmetry.space_group_name_H-M   'P 1'
#
loop_
_entity.id
_entity.type
_entity.pdbx_description
1 polymer ?
#
loop_
_entity_poly.entity_id
_entity_poly.type
_entity_poly.pdbx_seq_one_letter_code
_entity_poly.pdbx_strand_id
1 'polypeptide(L)' 'MNQLRWLLRAKRWAQNPPSAKRVKFVFAIIAACIALVVVEKTIGLPDWMQVERQTKIRIQH' A
#
# COMPACT_ATOMS: atom_id res chain seq x y z
N MET A 1 -18.74 -8.14 -11.75
CA MET A 1 -17.83 -7.02 -11.43
C MET A 1 -18.56 -5.71 -11.72
N ASN A 2 -19.08 -5.01 -10.71
CA ASN A 2 -19.93 -3.83 -10.96
C ASN A 2 -19.13 -2.53 -10.79
N GLN A 3 -18.71 -1.96 -11.92
CA GLN A 3 -18.15 -0.61 -12.05
C GLN A 3 -19.00 0.45 -11.28
N LEU A 4 -20.32 0.28 -11.30
CA LEU A 4 -21.31 1.10 -10.57
C LEU A 4 -21.00 1.25 -9.07
N ARG A 5 -20.49 0.21 -8.39
CA ARG A 5 -20.21 0.29 -6.94
C ARG A 5 -19.07 1.27 -6.63
N TRP A 6 -18.05 1.32 -7.48
CA TRP A 6 -16.93 2.24 -7.35
C TRP A 6 -17.36 3.68 -7.60
N LEU A 7 -18.16 3.91 -8.64
CA LEU A 7 -18.70 5.24 -8.98
C LEU A 7 -19.57 5.81 -7.84
N LEU A 8 -20.46 5.00 -7.28
CA LEU A 8 -21.31 5.42 -6.15
C LEU A 8 -20.49 5.77 -4.91
N ARG A 9 -19.41 5.03 -4.64
CA ARG A 9 -18.51 5.29 -3.51
C ARG A 9 -17.68 6.56 -3.72
N ALA A 10 -17.19 6.82 -4.94
CA ALA A 10 -16.49 8.06 -5.28
C ALA A 10 -17.41 9.28 -5.14
N LYS A 11 -18.65 9.19 -5.63
CA LYS A 11 -19.66 10.24 -5.43
C LYS A 11 -19.89 10.52 -3.95
N ARG A 12 -20.00 9.48 -3.13
CA ARG A 12 -20.18 9.63 -1.67
C ARG A 12 -18.98 10.29 -1.01
N TRP A 13 -17.75 10.02 -1.43
CA TRP A 13 -16.55 10.70 -0.92
C TRP A 13 -16.52 12.18 -1.29
N ALA A 14 -16.98 12.55 -2.48
CA ALA A 14 -17.08 13.96 -2.87
C ALA A 14 -18.12 14.73 -2.03
N GLN A 15 -19.26 14.10 -1.74
CA GLN A 15 -20.36 14.72 -0.98
C GLN A 15 -20.16 14.68 0.54
N ASN A 16 -19.56 13.60 1.05
CA ASN A 16 -19.40 13.35 2.47
C ASN A 16 -18.05 12.64 2.69
N PRO A 17 -16.95 13.42 2.62
CA PRO A 17 -15.61 12.84 2.67
C PRO A 17 -15.38 12.15 4.02
N PRO A 18 -14.66 11.02 4.03
CA PRO A 18 -14.16 10.45 5.27
C PRO A 18 -13.30 11.48 6.03
N SER A 19 -13.31 11.41 7.36
CA SER A 19 -12.58 12.34 8.22
C SER A 19 -11.16 12.62 7.70
N ALA A 20 -10.83 13.90 7.53
CA ALA A 20 -9.53 14.33 7.01
C ALA A 20 -8.35 13.75 7.81
N LYS A 21 -8.54 13.50 9.11
CA LYS A 21 -7.54 12.83 9.96
C LYS A 21 -7.21 11.42 9.45
N ARG A 22 -8.21 10.63 9.07
CA ARG A 22 -8.01 9.28 8.54
C ARG A 22 -7.33 9.31 7.17
N VAL A 23 -7.71 10.25 6.31
CA VAL A 23 -7.09 10.40 4.99
C VAL A 23 -5.60 10.75 5.14
N LYS A 24 -5.28 11.75 5.97
CA LYS A 24 -3.89 12.12 6.25
C LYS A 24 -3.08 10.97 6.85
N PHE A 25 -3.67 10.19 7.75
CA PHE A 25 -3.02 9.02 8.34
C PHE A 25 -2.64 7.97 7.29
N VAL A 26 -3.56 7.64 6.38
CA VAL A 26 -3.28 6.70 5.29
C VAL A 26 -2.22 7.27 4.34
N PHE A 27 -2.30 8.55 3.98
CA PHE A 27 -1.27 9.20 3.16
C PHE A 27 0.12 9.19 3.83
N ALA A 28 0.20 9.39 5.15
CA ALA A 28 1.44 9.30 5.89
C ALA A 28 2.04 7.89 5.85
N ILE A 29 1.21 6.85 6.00
CA ILE A 29 1.65 5.45 5.87
C ILE A 29 2.17 5.18 4.45
N ILE A 30 1.43 5.61 3.43
CA ILE A 30 1.85 5.44 2.03
C ILE A 30 3.20 6.14 1.80
N ALA A 31 3.36 7.37 2.28
CA ALA A 31 4.62 8.11 2.18
C ALA A 31 5.77 7.38 2.88
N ALA A 32 5.54 6.79 4.06
CA ALA A 32 6.53 5.98 4.76
C ALA A 32 6.93 4.73 3.95
N CYS A 33 5.95 4.01 3.37
CA CYS A 33 6.24 2.86 2.50
C CYS A 33 7.06 3.26 1.27
N ILE A 34 6.72 4.39 0.63
CA ILE A 34 7.49 4.89 -0.52
C ILE A 34 8.91 5.26 -0.09
N ALA A 35 9.07 5.96 1.03
CA ALA A 35 10.38 6.32 1.57
C ALA A 35 11.25 5.06 1.81
N LEU A 36 10.67 4.01 2.38
CA LEU A 36 11.36 2.73 2.58
C LEU A 36 11.84 2.12 1.26
N VAL A 37 10.99 2.09 0.23
CA VAL A 37 11.36 1.57 -1.10
C VAL A 37 12.47 2.41 -1.75
N VAL A 38 12.42 3.73 -1.59
CA VAL A 38 13.47 4.62 -2.10
C VAL A 38 14.80 4.34 -1.39
N VAL A 39 14.79 4.18 -0.07
CA VAL A 39 15.98 3.81 0.71
C VAL A 39 16.53 2.45 0.28
N GLU A 40 15.66 1.46 0.12
CA GLU A 40 16.04 0.12 -0.35
C GLU A 40 16.74 0.15 -1.70
N LYS A 41 16.27 0.98 -2.64
CA LYS A 41 16.87 1.09 -3.98
C LYS A 41 18.13 1.94 -4.06
N THR A 42 18.31 2.90 -3.16
CA THR A 42 19.42 3.88 -3.25
C THR A 42 20.64 3.46 -2.47
N ILE A 43 20.46 2.95 -1.24
CA ILE A 43 21.56 2.61 -0.33
C ILE A 43 21.63 1.09 -0.12
N GLY A 44 20.53 0.37 -0.36
CA GLY A 44 20.36 -1.01 0.07
C GLY A 44 19.91 -1.08 1.53
N LEU A 45 19.04 -2.04 1.84
CA LEU A 45 18.63 -2.30 3.21
C LEU A 45 19.70 -3.14 3.92
N PRO A 46 19.99 -2.86 5.20
CA PRO A 46 20.92 -3.67 5.99
C PRO A 46 20.38 -5.10 6.18
N ASP A 47 21.26 -6.06 6.44
CA ASP A 47 20.94 -7.50 6.42
C ASP A 47 19.77 -7.90 7.33
N TRP A 48 19.57 -7.19 8.45
CA TRP A 48 18.46 -7.42 9.39
C TRP A 48 17.09 -6.96 8.87
N MET A 49 17.04 -6.14 7.80
CA MET A 49 15.81 -5.69 7.13
C MET A 49 15.51 -6.47 5.85
N GLN A 50 16.41 -7.35 5.41
CA GLN A 50 16.18 -8.10 4.18
C GLN A 50 15.09 -9.14 4.39
N VAL A 51 14.12 -9.16 3.48
CA VAL A 51 13.08 -10.19 3.46
C VAL A 51 13.63 -11.40 2.73
N GLU A 52 13.72 -12.53 3.44
CA GLU A 52 14.08 -13.79 2.81
C GLU A 52 12.96 -14.22 1.85
N ARG A 53 13.26 -14.20 0.54
CA ARG A 53 12.31 -14.58 -0.48
C ARG A 53 12.07 -16.09 -0.40
N GLN A 54 11.01 -16.49 0.30
CA GLN A 54 10.51 -17.86 0.30
C GLN A 54 9.95 -18.17 -1.10
N THR A 55 10.80 -18.72 -1.96
CA THR A 55 10.40 -19.20 -3.28
C THR A 55 9.35 -20.29 -3.06
N LYS A 56 8.12 -20.01 -3.52
CA LYS A 56 6.96 -20.91 -3.46
C LYS A 56 7.39 -22.33 -3.78
N ILE A 57 7.38 -23.23 -2.79
CA ILE A 57 7.62 -24.66 -2.99
C ILE A 57 6.51 -25.14 -3.95
N ARG A 58 6.88 -25.43 -5.20
CA ARG A 58 6.00 -26.05 -6.17
C ARG A 58 5.84 -27.50 -5.72
N ILE A 59 4.80 -27.78 -4.95
CA ILE A 59 4.37 -29.16 -4.69
C ILE A 59 3.83 -29.67 -6.03
N GLN A 60 4.67 -30.42 -6.74
CA GLN A 60 4.27 -31.24 -7.89
C GLN A 60 3.48 -32.42 -7.33
N HIS A 61 2.24 -32.58 -7.79
CA HIS A 61 1.40 -33.75 -7.53
C HIS A 61 1.32 -34.59 -8.81
#